data_AF-A0A8D8B9J2-F1
#
_entry.id   AF-A0A8D8B9J2-F1
#
_cell.length_a   1.000
_cell.length_b   1.000
_cell.length_c   1.000
_cell.angle_alpha   90.00
_cell.angle_beta   90.00
_cell.angle_gamma   90.00
#
_symmetry.space_group_name_H-M   'P 1'
#
loop_
_entity.id
_entity.type
_entity.pdbx_description
1 polymer ?
#
loop_
_entity_poly.entity_id
_entity_poly.type
_entity_poly.pdbx_seq_one_letter_code
_entity_poly.pdbx_strand_id
1 'polypeptide(L)'
;QEQQFSWYGMANGDINLYPEIRSLRYPKPGTRNPTITLRVADLADPKSIRTRELTPPPILLNQEHYFTSAAWVSQTEVSVVWMNRPQNLSVVTLCKSPMWYCQETHRISGDGRGWVDE
;
A
#
# COMPACT_ATOMS: atom_id res chain seq x y z
N GLN A 1 14.51 8.97 2.12
CA GLN A 1 15.66 8.77 3.03
C GLN A 1 16.00 7.29 3.02
N GLU A 2 17.28 6.96 3.17
CA GLU A 2 17.73 5.58 3.16
C GLU A 2 18.38 5.23 4.50
N GLN A 3 18.09 4.04 5.01
CA GLN A 3 18.82 3.44 6.10
C GLN A 3 19.99 2.66 5.50
N GLN A 4 21.20 2.98 5.97
CA GLN A 4 22.42 2.28 5.59
C GLN A 4 22.79 1.28 6.69
N PHE A 5 23.24 0.10 6.30
CA PHE A 5 23.68 -0.94 7.22
C PHE A 5 24.82 -1.76 6.62
N SER A 6 25.69 -2.27 7.49
CA SER A 6 26.79 -3.15 7.12
C SER A 6 26.27 -4.53 6.71
N TRP A 7 26.73 -5.03 5.57
CA TRP A 7 26.39 -6.33 5.01
C TRP A 7 27.64 -7.20 4.93
N TYR A 8 27.54 -8.43 5.45
CA TYR A 8 28.64 -9.39 5.50
C TYR A 8 28.30 -10.63 4.67
N GLY A 9 29.27 -11.11 3.89
CA GLY A 9 29.17 -12.34 3.11
C GLY A 9 28.41 -12.22 1.78
N MET A 10 28.86 -12.98 0.79
CA MET A 10 28.12 -13.23 -0.46
C MET A 10 27.67 -14.70 -0.51
N ALA A 11 26.58 -14.99 -1.23
CA ALA A 11 26.02 -16.34 -1.35
C ALA A 11 26.97 -17.35 -2.02
N ASN A 12 28.00 -16.84 -2.71
CA ASN A 12 28.96 -17.57 -3.53
C ASN A 12 30.16 -18.11 -2.74
N GLY A 13 30.23 -17.86 -1.43
CA GLY A 13 31.34 -18.31 -0.57
C GLY A 13 32.55 -17.39 -0.51
N ASP A 14 32.54 -16.28 -1.25
CA ASP A 14 33.56 -15.23 -1.12
C ASP A 14 33.36 -14.48 0.21
N ILE A 15 34.37 -14.57 1.06
CA ILE A 15 34.42 -13.90 2.36
C ILE A 15 35.08 -12.54 2.12
N ASN A 16 34.28 -11.50 1.88
CA ASN A 16 34.80 -10.14 1.86
C ASN A 16 35.42 -9.82 3.22
N LEU A 17 36.69 -9.37 3.22
CA LEU A 17 37.43 -9.02 4.44
C LEU A 17 36.81 -7.81 5.16
N TYR A 18 36.09 -6.96 4.43
CA TYR A 18 35.40 -5.77 4.95
C TYR A 18 33.92 -5.79 4.58
N PRO A 19 33.04 -5.30 5.47
CA PRO A 19 31.61 -5.20 5.18
C PRO A 19 31.34 -4.21 4.05
N GLU A 20 30.32 -4.52 3.26
CA GLU A 20 29.76 -3.59 2.30
C GLU A 20 28.64 -2.76 2.96
N ILE A 21 28.43 -1.54 2.51
CA ILE A 21 27.27 -0.74 2.94
C ILE A 21 26.13 -0.98 1.96
N ARG A 22 25.02 -1.52 2.47
CA ARG A 22 23.75 -1.60 1.73
C ARG A 22 22.79 -0.55 2.22
N SER A 23 21.90 -0.11 1.34
CA SER A 23 20.87 0.87 1.66
C SER A 23 19.47 0.33 1.35
N LEU A 24 18.50 0.74 2.18
CA LEU A 24 17.08 0.47 2.00
C LEU A 24 16.29 1.76 2.21
N ARG A 25 15.27 2.00 1.38
CA ARG A 25 14.33 3.11 1.60
C ARG A 25 13.58 2.87 2.91
N TYR A 26 13.84 3.71 3.91
CA TYR A 26 13.24 3.60 5.24
C TYR A 26 12.75 4.99 5.68
N PRO A 27 11.43 5.26 5.63
CA PRO A 27 10.88 6.52 6.09
C PRO A 27 10.94 6.59 7.62
N LYS A 28 11.74 7.53 8.14
CA LYS A 28 11.78 7.86 9.58
C LYS A 28 10.59 8.77 9.97
N PRO A 29 10.29 8.93 11.27
CA PRO A 29 9.24 9.84 11.73
C PRO A 29 9.36 11.24 11.11
N GLY A 30 8.25 11.78 10.63
CA GLY A 30 8.19 13.09 9.98
C GLY A 30 8.73 13.16 8.54
N THR A 31 9.31 12.08 8.01
CA THR A 31 9.81 12.06 6.61
C THR A 31 8.73 11.66 5.61
N ARG A 32 8.98 11.84 4.31
CA ARG A 32 8.01 11.49 3.25
C ARG A 32 7.78 9.99 3.20
N ASN A 33 6.52 9.59 3.19
CA ASN A 33 6.11 8.20 3.03
C ASN A 33 6.22 7.73 1.57
N PRO A 34 6.24 6.42 1.31
CA PRO A 34 6.04 5.90 -0.03
C PRO A 34 4.65 6.28 -0.56
N THR A 35 4.58 6.62 -1.84
CA THR A 35 3.33 6.73 -2.58
C THR A 35 2.93 5.34 -3.07
N ILE A 36 1.67 4.98 -2.89
CA ILE A 36 1.15 3.66 -3.25
C ILE A 36 0.11 3.76 -4.37
N THR A 37 -0.01 2.68 -5.13
CA THR A 37 -1.01 2.54 -6.20
C THR A 37 -1.48 1.09 -6.20
N LEU A 38 -2.79 0.88 -6.17
CA LEU A 38 -3.38 -0.46 -6.24
C LEU A 38 -3.88 -0.75 -7.65
N ARG A 39 -3.58 -1.96 -8.15
CA ARG A 39 -4.00 -2.40 -9.48
C ARG A 39 -4.61 -3.79 -9.44
N VAL A 40 -5.69 -3.97 -10.19
CA VAL A 40 -6.28 -5.27 -10.49
C VAL A 40 -5.85 -5.69 -11.90
N ALA A 41 -5.39 -6.92 -12.05
CA ALA A 41 -4.97 -7.48 -13.32
C ALA A 41 -5.96 -8.56 -13.78
N ASP A 42 -6.42 -8.46 -15.03
CA ASP A 42 -7.15 -9.54 -15.69
C ASP A 42 -6.15 -10.57 -16.23
N LEU A 43 -6.29 -11.81 -15.77
CA LEU A 43 -5.42 -12.93 -16.08
C LEU A 43 -6.06 -13.93 -17.06
N ALA A 44 -7.21 -13.62 -17.65
CA ALA A 44 -7.88 -14.50 -18.61
C ALA A 44 -7.02 -14.81 -19.85
N ASP A 45 -6.24 -13.83 -20.31
CA ASP A 45 -5.22 -14.01 -21.34
C ASP A 45 -3.82 -13.68 -20.79
N PRO A 46 -2.99 -14.69 -20.46
CA PRO A 46 -1.63 -14.49 -19.95
C PRO A 46 -0.71 -13.72 -20.91
N LYS A 47 -1.03 -13.66 -22.21
CA LYS A 47 -0.25 -12.89 -23.20
C LYS A 47 -0.65 -11.42 -23.27
N SER A 48 -1.79 -11.05 -22.70
CA SER A 48 -2.36 -9.71 -22.77
C SER A 48 -3.00 -9.32 -21.43
N ILE A 49 -2.17 -9.18 -20.40
CA ILE A 49 -2.61 -8.80 -19.05
C ILE A 49 -3.06 -7.33 -19.06
N ARG A 50 -4.35 -7.12 -18.82
CA ARG A 50 -4.93 -5.76 -18.69
C ARG A 50 -5.03 -5.39 -17.23
N THR A 51 -4.40 -4.28 -16.84
CA THR A 51 -4.46 -3.77 -15.47
C THR A 51 -5.38 -2.55 -15.36
N ARG A 52 -6.12 -2.46 -14.25
CA ARG A 52 -6.95 -1.32 -13.87
C ARG A 52 -6.56 -0.82 -12.50
N GLU A 53 -6.53 0.49 -12.33
CA GLU A 53 -6.13 1.13 -11.08
C GLU A 53 -7.32 1.31 -10.16
N LEU A 54 -7.16 0.94 -8.89
CA LEU A 54 -8.15 1.18 -7.85
C LEU A 54 -7.83 2.50 -7.16
N THR A 55 -8.72 3.48 -7.31
CA THR A 55 -8.53 4.81 -6.75
C THR A 55 -8.95 4.86 -5.29
N PRO A 56 -8.21 5.56 -4.42
CA PRO A 56 -8.65 5.84 -3.06
C PRO A 56 -9.95 6.67 -3.06
N PRO A 57 -10.70 6.69 -1.95
CA PRO A 57 -11.90 7.52 -1.82
C PRO A 57 -11.53 9.01 -1.96
N PRO A 58 -12.43 9.88 -2.46
CA PRO A 58 -12.15 11.29 -2.72
C PRO A 58 -11.55 12.06 -1.54
N ILE A 59 -11.91 11.69 -0.31
CA ILE A 59 -11.40 12.29 0.93
C ILE A 59 -9.89 12.07 1.13
N LEU A 60 -9.32 11.02 0.57
CA LEU A 60 -7.90 10.68 0.67
C LEU A 60 -7.11 10.94 -0.61
N LEU A 61 -7.77 11.25 -1.73
CA LEU A 61 -7.13 11.37 -3.07
C LEU A 61 -5.94 12.35 -3.09
N ASN A 62 -6.07 13.48 -2.38
CA ASN A 62 -5.04 14.52 -2.31
C ASN A 62 -4.34 14.57 -0.93
N GLN A 63 -4.45 13.51 -0.14
CA GLN A 63 -3.82 13.39 1.17
C GLN A 63 -2.82 12.23 1.18
N GLU A 64 -1.81 12.31 2.04
CA GLU A 64 -0.96 11.14 2.28
C GLU A 64 -1.78 10.05 2.99
N HIS A 65 -1.78 8.87 2.39
CA HIS A 65 -2.57 7.73 2.84
C HIS A 65 -1.81 6.42 2.62
N TYR A 66 -2.31 5.39 3.28
CA TYR A 66 -1.89 4.00 3.17
C TYR A 66 -3.10 3.16 2.75
N PHE A 67 -2.85 1.94 2.26
CA PHE A 67 -3.83 0.88 2.33
C PHE A 67 -3.36 -0.12 3.38
N THR A 68 -4.28 -0.62 4.19
CA THR A 68 -3.96 -1.55 5.28
C THR A 68 -4.33 -2.98 4.92
N SER A 69 -5.44 -3.14 4.19
CA SER A 69 -5.92 -4.43 3.75
C SER A 69 -6.59 -4.33 2.38
N ALA A 70 -6.48 -5.41 1.60
CA ALA A 70 -7.21 -5.61 0.36
C ALA A 70 -7.63 -7.08 0.25
N ALA A 71 -8.91 -7.32 0.01
CA ALA A 71 -9.47 -8.67 -0.04
C ALA A 71 -10.55 -8.79 -1.13
N TRP A 72 -10.61 -9.95 -1.77
CA TRP A 72 -11.70 -10.29 -2.69
C TRP A 72 -12.96 -10.61 -1.89
N VAL A 73 -14.06 -9.93 -2.22
CA VAL A 73 -15.39 -10.23 -1.67
C VAL A 73 -16.12 -11.22 -2.56
N SER A 74 -15.90 -11.12 -3.88
CA SER A 74 -16.42 -12.03 -4.90
C SER A 74 -15.48 -12.05 -6.10
N GLN A 75 -15.81 -12.80 -7.16
CA GLN A 75 -14.99 -12.83 -8.39
C GLN A 75 -14.93 -11.47 -9.11
N THR A 76 -15.86 -10.56 -8.81
CA THR A 76 -16.01 -9.27 -9.50
C THR A 76 -15.85 -8.08 -8.56
N GLU A 77 -15.59 -8.30 -7.27
CA GLU A 77 -15.56 -7.24 -6.25
C GLU A 77 -14.36 -7.40 -5.32
N VAL A 78 -13.65 -6.29 -5.12
CA VAL A 78 -12.51 -6.18 -4.19
C VAL A 78 -12.84 -5.14 -3.13
N SER A 79 -12.66 -5.48 -1.87
CA SER A 79 -12.66 -4.53 -0.77
C SER A 79 -11.25 -4.04 -0.50
N VAL A 80 -11.10 -2.73 -0.31
CA VAL A 80 -9.83 -2.09 0.06
C VAL A 80 -10.07 -1.16 1.24
N VAL A 81 -9.22 -1.30 2.27
CA VAL A 81 -9.21 -0.44 3.45
C VAL A 81 -8.09 0.58 3.32
N TRP A 82 -8.47 1.85 3.35
CA TRP A 82 -7.58 3.01 3.23
C TRP A 82 -7.47 3.72 4.57
N MET A 83 -6.29 4.25 4.88
CA MET A 83 -6.05 4.97 6.13
C MET A 83 -5.22 6.23 5.87
N ASN A 84 -5.56 7.34 6.50
CA ASN A 84 -4.74 8.55 6.37
C ASN A 84 -3.42 8.45 7.15
N ARG A 85 -2.44 9.30 6.82
CA ARG A 85 -1.13 9.29 7.46
C ARG A 85 -1.16 9.46 9.00
N PRO A 86 -2.01 10.33 9.59
CA PRO A 86 -2.16 10.41 11.05
C PRO A 86 -2.86 9.21 11.70
N GLN A 87 -3.37 8.26 10.91
CA GLN A 87 -4.08 7.07 11.36
C GLN A 87 -5.31 7.37 12.23
N ASN A 88 -6.02 8.46 11.97
CA ASN A 88 -7.24 8.83 12.70
C ASN A 88 -8.51 8.75 11.82
N LEU A 89 -8.36 8.30 10.58
CA LEU A 89 -9.42 8.06 9.62
C LEU A 89 -9.12 6.79 8.84
N SER A 90 -10.04 5.83 8.91
CA SER A 90 -10.05 4.60 8.11
C SER A 90 -11.30 4.59 7.24
N VAL A 91 -11.15 4.20 5.97
CA VAL A 91 -12.24 4.16 4.99
C VAL A 91 -12.18 2.86 4.23
N VAL A 92 -13.26 2.09 4.29
CA VAL A 92 -13.44 0.87 3.51
C VAL A 92 -14.14 1.22 2.21
N THR A 93 -13.56 0.76 1.12
CA THR A 93 -14.14 0.89 -0.22
C THR A 93 -14.38 -0.47 -0.84
N LEU A 94 -15.40 -0.56 -1.69
CA LEU A 94 -15.71 -1.73 -2.51
C LEU A 94 -15.62 -1.34 -3.99
N CYS A 95 -14.72 -1.98 -4.72
CA CYS A 95 -14.44 -1.73 -6.13
C CYS A 95 -14.99 -2.87 -6.99
N LYS A 96 -15.75 -2.55 -8.05
CA LYS A 96 -16.47 -3.56 -8.86
C LYS A 96 -16.06 -3.61 -10.33
N SER A 97 -15.86 -4.82 -10.85
CA SER A 97 -15.67 -5.10 -12.29
C SER A 97 -16.90 -4.70 -13.13
N PRO A 98 -16.76 -4.31 -14.40
CA PRO A 98 -15.52 -4.21 -15.19
C PRO A 98 -14.81 -2.86 -15.15
N MET A 99 -15.47 -1.81 -14.66
CA MET A 99 -14.91 -0.45 -14.61
C MET A 99 -13.96 -0.25 -13.42
N TRP A 100 -14.09 -1.07 -12.38
CA TRP A 100 -13.34 -0.97 -11.12
C TRP A 100 -13.56 0.33 -10.37
N TYR A 101 -14.76 0.91 -10.49
CA TYR A 101 -15.15 2.06 -9.67
C TYR A 101 -15.33 1.64 -8.21
N CYS A 102 -14.66 2.37 -7.33
CA CYS A 102 -14.67 2.15 -5.90
C CYS A 102 -15.71 3.05 -5.23
N GLN A 103 -16.54 2.47 -4.39
CA GLN A 103 -17.51 3.20 -3.56
C GLN A 103 -17.17 3.02 -2.08
N GLU A 104 -17.23 4.10 -1.31
CA GLU A 104 -17.11 4.05 0.15
C GLU A 104 -18.29 3.28 0.73
N THR A 105 -17.99 2.24 1.52
CA THR A 105 -19.00 1.41 2.20
C THR A 105 -19.01 1.64 3.70
N HIS A 106 -17.85 1.91 4.28
CA HIS A 106 -17.73 2.16 5.71
C HIS A 106 -16.62 3.16 6.00
N ARG A 107 -16.77 3.92 7.08
CA ARG A 107 -15.79 4.91 7.53
C ARG A 107 -15.75 4.94 9.05
N ILE A 108 -14.53 4.93 9.57
CA ILE A 108 -14.23 5.01 11.00
C ILE A 108 -13.36 6.22 11.22
N SER A 109 -13.77 7.09 12.15
CA SER A 109 -12.99 8.24 12.60
C SER A 109 -12.62 8.08 14.07
N GLY A 110 -11.42 8.51 14.44
CA GLY A 110 -10.97 8.54 15.83
C GLY A 110 -11.63 9.64 16.67
N ASP A 111 -12.50 10.47 16.08
CA ASP A 111 -13.26 11.56 16.72
C ASP A 111 -12.42 12.46 17.66
N GLY A 112 -11.15 12.66 17.33
CA GLY A 112 -10.19 13.43 18.12
C GLY A 112 -9.65 12.74 19.38
N ARG A 113 -9.97 11.45 19.59
CA ARG A 113 -9.59 10.67 20.78
C ARG A 113 -8.43 9.71 20.56
N GLY A 114 -7.87 9.64 19.35
CA GLY A 114 -6.70 8.80 19.09
C GLY A 114 -6.62 8.30 17.65
N TRP A 115 -5.85 7.23 17.48
CA TRP A 115 -5.77 6.47 16.23
C TRP A 115 -6.96 5.52 16.10
N VAL A 116 -7.23 5.10 14.86
CA VAL A 116 -8.19 4.04 14.54
C VAL A 116 -7.45 2.72 14.42
N ASP A 117 -8.01 1.67 15.01
CA ASP A 117 -7.49 0.31 14.86
C ASP A 117 -8.06 -0.35 13.59
N GLU A 118 -7.33 -1.32 13.06
CA GLU A 118 -7.73 -2.16 11.91
C GLU A 118 -8.78 -3.22 12.28
#